data_AF-A0A9J6CVJ7-F1
#
_entry.id   AF-A0A9J6CVJ7-F1
#
_cell.length_a   1.000
_cell.length_b   1.000
_cell.length_c   1.000
_cell.angle_alpha   90.00
_cell.angle_beta   90.00
_cell.angle_gamma   90.00
#
_symmetry.space_group_name_H-M   'P 1'
#
loop_
_entity.id
_entity.type
_entity.pdbx_description
1 polymer ?
#
loop_
_entity_poly.entity_id
_entity_poly.type
_entity_poly.pdbx_seq_one_letter_code
_entity_poly.pdbx_strand_id
1 'polypeptide(L)'
;MKWRRKERDLKAQIRRLRETVDKYKQELEKLKEDCYVLAFRHIREKANEKDVQASILLEQIENFQKVKPTWSELTVRHAVVLRNLSMRAYEHMRTEGILRLPCRSTLERFMGSSRGEVGVTDLVKQRLFAELTSHTTSQSRTCSLIIDEMRVKQRLLYEKQRDAFIGSLTPGSLTLRAMSAWSG
;
A
#
# COMPACT_ATOMS: atom_id res chain seq x y z
N MET A 1 32.46 61.24 -1.49
CA MET A 1 32.07 60.71 -2.83
C MET A 1 31.80 59.20 -2.89
N LYS A 2 32.47 58.32 -2.12
CA LYS A 2 32.27 56.85 -2.18
C LYS A 2 30.83 56.38 -1.90
N TRP A 3 30.11 57.03 -0.98
CA TRP A 3 28.75 56.64 -0.57
C TRP A 3 27.68 56.81 -1.66
N ARG A 4 27.75 57.88 -2.47
CA ARG A 4 26.79 58.11 -3.57
C ARG A 4 26.95 57.12 -4.72
N ARG A 5 28.17 56.61 -4.97
CA ARG A 5 28.40 55.52 -5.94
C ARG A 5 27.76 54.22 -5.43
N LYS A 6 28.03 53.86 -4.18
CA LYS A 6 27.46 52.67 -3.55
C LYS A 6 25.93 52.68 -3.54
N GLU A 7 25.32 53.84 -3.27
CA GLU A 7 23.86 54.02 -3.32
C GLU A 7 23.29 53.85 -4.74
N ARG A 8 24.00 54.36 -5.75
CA ARG A 8 23.61 54.20 -7.17
C ARG A 8 23.72 52.75 -7.61
N ASP A 9 24.78 52.06 -7.21
CA ASP A 9 25.01 50.65 -7.53
C ASP A 9 23.95 49.76 -6.86
N LEU A 10 23.62 50.04 -5.59
CA LEU A 10 22.52 49.38 -4.87
C LEU A 10 21.16 49.62 -5.54
N LYS A 11 20.85 50.85 -5.97
CA LYS A 11 19.61 51.15 -6.70
C LYS A 11 19.56 50.40 -8.05
N ALA A 12 20.67 50.34 -8.78
CA ALA A 12 20.77 49.58 -10.03
C ALA A 12 20.66 48.06 -9.80
N GLN A 13 21.14 47.56 -8.67
CA GLN A 13 21.01 46.16 -8.28
C GLN A 13 19.57 45.83 -7.87
N ILE A 14 18.90 46.70 -7.11
CA ILE A 14 17.47 46.56 -6.77
C ILE A 14 16.62 46.54 -8.03
N ARG A 15 16.92 47.41 -9.01
CA ARG A 15 16.20 47.44 -10.29
C ARG A 15 16.35 46.11 -11.05
N ARG A 16 17.58 45.63 -11.20
CA ARG A 16 17.87 44.33 -11.83
C ARG A 16 17.18 43.17 -11.11
N LEU A 17 17.20 43.15 -9.78
CA LEU A 17 16.53 42.11 -9.01
C LEU A 17 15.01 42.15 -9.20
N ARG A 18 14.39 43.34 -9.29
CA ARG A 18 12.96 43.47 -9.59
C ARG A 18 12.62 42.93 -10.98
N GLU A 19 13.40 43.31 -12.00
CA GLU A 19 13.24 42.80 -13.37
C GLU A 19 13.35 41.27 -13.42
N THR A 20 14.32 40.69 -12.70
CA THR A 20 14.48 39.22 -12.60
C THR A 20 13.29 38.57 -11.89
N VAL A 21 12.80 39.15 -10.79
CA VAL A 21 11.63 38.64 -10.05
C VAL A 21 10.38 38.67 -10.91
N ASP A 22 10.14 39.75 -11.65
CA ASP A 22 8.97 39.88 -12.51
C ASP A 22 9.03 38.91 -13.70
N LYS A 23 10.23 38.70 -14.27
CA LYS A 23 10.45 37.65 -15.27
C LYS A 23 10.14 36.26 -14.72
N TYR A 24 10.65 35.91 -13.54
CA TYR A 24 10.36 34.62 -12.92
C TYR A 24 8.89 34.45 -12.59
N LYS A 25 8.17 35.50 -12.16
CA LYS A 25 6.73 35.43 -11.95
C LYS A 25 5.97 35.11 -13.25
N GLN A 26 6.35 35.74 -14.36
CA GLN A 26 5.73 35.46 -15.66
C GLN A 26 6.01 34.03 -16.14
N GLU A 27 7.23 33.54 -15.98
CA GLU A 27 7.57 32.15 -16.31
C GLU A 27 6.79 31.16 -15.44
N LEU A 28 6.66 31.43 -14.14
CA LEU A 28 5.93 30.58 -13.20
C LEU A 28 4.43 30.55 -13.53
N GLU A 29 3.85 31.66 -13.99
CA GLU A 29 2.45 31.68 -14.41
C GLU A 29 2.22 30.87 -15.68
N LYS A 30 3.09 30.99 -16.69
CA LYS A 30 3.04 30.14 -17.89
C LYS A 30 3.15 28.65 -17.55
N LEU A 31 4.07 28.30 -16.65
CA LEU A 31 4.23 26.92 -16.17
C LEU A 31 3.00 26.39 -15.40
N LYS A 32 2.21 27.25 -14.76
CA LYS A 32 0.95 26.84 -14.12
C LYS A 32 -0.18 26.64 -15.13
N GLU A 33 -0.17 27.41 -16.22
CA GLU A 33 -1.15 27.29 -17.30
C GLU A 33 -0.91 26.02 -18.14
N ASP A 34 0.28 25.42 -18.05
CA ASP A 34 0.56 24.14 -18.68
C ASP A 34 -0.36 23.03 -18.15
N CYS A 35 -1.15 22.44 -19.07
CA CYS A 35 -2.16 21.42 -18.77
C CYS A 35 -1.60 20.22 -17.96
N TYR A 36 -0.34 19.84 -18.21
CA TYR A 36 0.33 18.75 -17.49
C TYR A 36 0.58 19.07 -16.02
N VAL A 37 0.91 20.33 -15.70
CA VAL A 37 1.18 20.76 -14.32
C VAL A 37 -0.11 20.80 -13.51
N LEU A 38 -1.21 21.25 -14.13
CA LEU A 38 -2.55 21.20 -13.53
C LEU A 38 -3.00 19.77 -13.26
N ALA A 39 -2.86 18.87 -14.25
CA ALA A 39 -3.21 17.46 -14.09
C ALA A 39 -2.39 16.79 -12.97
N PHE A 40 -1.08 17.05 -12.90
CA PHE A 40 -0.23 16.50 -11.85
C PHE A 40 -0.58 17.08 -10.46
N ARG A 41 -0.90 18.37 -10.37
CA ARG A 41 -1.38 18.98 -9.12
C ARG A 41 -2.68 18.30 -8.65
N HIS A 42 -3.62 18.06 -9.55
CA HIS A 42 -4.87 17.36 -9.23
C HIS A 42 -4.64 15.93 -8.72
N ILE A 43 -3.74 15.19 -9.37
CA ILE A 43 -3.33 13.84 -8.90
C ILE A 43 -2.73 13.93 -7.49
N ARG A 44 -1.87 14.92 -7.24
CA ARG A 44 -1.26 15.10 -5.92
C ARG A 44 -2.29 15.44 -4.84
N GLU A 45 -3.27 16.29 -5.14
CA GLU A 45 -4.37 16.63 -4.23
C GLU A 45 -5.21 15.39 -3.90
N LYS A 46 -5.60 14.61 -4.91
CA LYS A 46 -6.32 13.34 -4.71
C LYS A 46 -5.53 12.29 -3.94
N ALA A 47 -4.21 12.23 -4.14
CA ALA A 47 -3.35 11.33 -3.37
C ALA A 47 -3.35 11.70 -1.87
N ASN A 48 -3.40 13.00 -1.53
CA ASN A 48 -3.54 13.44 -0.14
C ASN A 48 -4.90 13.05 0.46
N GLU A 49 -5.94 12.99 -0.36
CA GLU A 49 -7.27 12.45 0.00
C GLU A 49 -7.30 10.92 0.12
N LYS A 50 -6.15 10.25 -0.06
CA LYS A 50 -5.98 8.79 -0.06
C LYS A 50 -6.75 8.07 -1.17
N ASP A 51 -6.99 8.76 -2.29
CA ASP A 51 -7.47 8.10 -3.50
C ASP A 51 -6.44 7.06 -3.97
N VAL A 52 -6.90 5.83 -4.20
CA VAL A 52 -6.02 4.69 -4.51
C VAL A 52 -5.29 4.89 -5.84
N GLN A 53 -6.03 5.31 -6.87
CA GLN A 53 -5.47 5.49 -8.20
C GLN A 53 -4.41 6.60 -8.19
N ALA A 54 -4.75 7.75 -7.61
CA ALA A 54 -3.84 8.88 -7.50
C ALA A 54 -2.57 8.54 -6.70
N SER A 55 -2.71 7.82 -5.58
CA SER A 55 -1.57 7.40 -4.75
C SER A 55 -0.62 6.47 -5.51
N ILE A 56 -1.17 5.47 -6.21
CA ILE A 56 -0.36 4.53 -7.01
C ILE A 56 0.36 5.28 -8.13
N LEU A 57 -0.33 6.15 -8.87
CA LEU A 57 0.27 6.93 -9.97
C LEU A 57 1.38 7.85 -9.47
N LEU A 58 1.16 8.54 -8.35
CA LEU A 58 2.17 9.40 -7.75
C LEU A 58 3.42 8.60 -7.34
N GLU A 59 3.23 7.43 -6.72
CA GLU A 59 4.35 6.54 -6.39
C GLU A 59 5.06 5.96 -7.61
N GLN A 60 4.36 5.71 -8.73
CA GLN A 60 5.01 5.32 -9.98
C GLN A 60 5.99 6.40 -10.45
N ILE A 61 5.57 7.66 -10.38
CA ILE A 61 6.37 8.82 -10.81
C ILE A 61 7.54 9.02 -9.85
N GLU A 62 7.30 9.04 -8.54
CA GLU A 62 8.35 9.23 -7.54
C GLU A 62 9.40 8.11 -7.55
N ASN A 63 8.99 6.88 -7.84
CA ASN A 63 9.89 5.73 -7.88
C ASN A 63 10.45 5.44 -9.27
N PHE A 64 10.07 6.20 -10.30
CA PHE A 64 10.45 5.92 -11.68
C PHE A 64 11.98 5.81 -11.85
N GLN A 65 12.71 6.78 -11.29
CA GLN A 65 14.17 6.87 -11.37
C GLN A 65 14.90 6.29 -10.15
N LYS A 66 14.19 5.89 -9.09
CA LYS A 66 14.82 5.41 -7.86
C LYS A 66 15.35 3.99 -8.04
N VAL A 67 16.62 3.78 -7.68
CA VAL A 67 17.24 2.45 -7.62
C VAL A 67 16.60 1.60 -6.51
N LYS A 68 16.24 2.23 -5.39
CA LYS A 68 15.55 1.60 -4.26
C LYS A 68 14.20 2.29 -4.02
N PRO A 69 13.12 1.78 -4.65
CA PRO A 69 11.78 2.33 -4.47
C PRO A 69 11.28 2.24 -3.03
N THR A 70 10.49 3.23 -2.63
CA THR A 70 9.78 3.29 -1.35
C THR A 70 8.28 3.20 -1.62
N TRP A 71 7.58 2.37 -0.84
CA TRP A 71 6.17 2.05 -1.08
C TRP A 71 5.33 2.40 0.14
N SER A 72 4.17 3.02 -0.06
CA SER A 72 3.17 3.12 1.01
C SER A 72 2.53 1.77 1.28
N GLU A 73 1.95 1.64 2.48
CA GLU A 73 1.19 0.45 2.85
C GLU A 73 0.00 0.20 1.90
N LEU A 74 -0.64 1.27 1.41
CA LEU A 74 -1.76 1.19 0.48
C LEU A 74 -1.33 0.50 -0.82
N THR A 75 -0.26 0.97 -1.44
CA THR A 75 0.27 0.39 -2.68
C THR A 75 0.69 -1.05 -2.49
N VAL A 76 1.36 -1.36 -1.37
CA VAL A 76 1.78 -2.75 -1.08
C VAL A 76 0.58 -3.66 -0.91
N ARG A 77 -0.48 -3.21 -0.23
CA ARG A 77 -1.73 -3.98 -0.05
C ARG A 77 -2.36 -4.32 -1.39
N HIS A 78 -2.48 -3.34 -2.30
CA HIS A 78 -3.01 -3.59 -3.64
C HIS A 78 -2.07 -4.47 -4.49
N ALA A 79 -0.76 -4.34 -4.33
CA ALA A 79 0.21 -5.21 -4.98
C ALA A 79 0.11 -6.67 -4.52
N VAL A 80 -0.15 -6.92 -3.23
CA VAL A 80 -0.43 -8.27 -2.70
C VAL A 80 -1.69 -8.84 -3.35
N VAL A 81 -2.78 -8.06 -3.41
CA VAL A 81 -4.04 -8.50 -4.04
C VAL A 81 -3.81 -8.83 -5.53
N LEU A 82 -3.14 -7.95 -6.27
CA LEU A 82 -2.83 -8.16 -7.68
C LEU A 82 -2.01 -9.44 -7.91
N ARG A 83 -1.00 -9.69 -7.07
CA ARG A 83 -0.20 -10.91 -7.13
C ARG A 83 -1.01 -12.16 -6.82
N ASN A 84 -1.95 -12.08 -5.87
CA ASN A 84 -2.84 -13.19 -5.53
C ASN A 84 -3.85 -13.49 -6.63
N LEU A 85 -4.31 -12.47 -7.37
CA LEU A 85 -5.16 -12.64 -8.54
C LEU A 85 -4.41 -13.32 -9.69
N SER A 86 -3.19 -12.87 -9.99
CA SER A 86 -2.34 -13.52 -10.99
C SER A 86 -0.86 -13.25 -10.75
N MET A 87 -0.16 -14.29 -10.30
CA MET A 87 1.29 -14.23 -10.11
C MET A 87 2.03 -13.97 -11.44
N ARG A 88 1.58 -14.58 -12.54
CA ARG A 88 2.23 -14.45 -13.84
C ARG A 88 2.11 -13.03 -14.39
N ALA A 89 0.92 -12.44 -14.30
CA ALA A 89 0.71 -11.06 -14.76
C ALA A 89 1.54 -10.08 -13.91
N TYR A 90 1.55 -10.27 -12.59
CA TYR A 90 2.33 -9.43 -11.68
C TYR A 90 3.82 -9.44 -12.02
N GLU A 91 4.42 -10.62 -12.18
CA GLU A 91 5.85 -10.74 -12.51
C GLU A 91 6.14 -10.21 -13.92
N HIS A 92 5.26 -10.42 -14.90
CA HIS A 92 5.42 -9.87 -16.24
C HIS A 92 5.45 -8.33 -16.23
N MET A 93 4.44 -7.68 -15.60
CA MET A 93 4.39 -6.22 -15.51
C MET A 93 5.61 -5.63 -14.80
N ARG A 94 6.14 -6.33 -13.79
CA ARG A 94 7.31 -5.92 -13.03
C ARG A 94 8.62 -6.10 -13.81
N THR A 95 8.77 -7.23 -14.50
CA THR A 95 10.02 -7.58 -15.24
C THR A 95 10.17 -6.76 -16.51
N GLU A 96 9.08 -6.56 -17.26
CA GLU A 96 9.05 -5.69 -18.44
C GLU A 96 9.10 -4.19 -18.09
N GLY A 97 9.00 -3.83 -16.80
CA GLY A 97 9.05 -2.45 -16.35
C GLY A 97 7.82 -1.61 -16.74
N ILE A 98 6.70 -2.26 -17.10
CA ILE A 98 5.42 -1.59 -17.38
C ILE A 98 4.97 -0.79 -16.16
N LEU A 99 5.11 -1.40 -14.97
CA LEU A 99 4.86 -0.75 -13.69
C LEU A 99 6.03 -1.01 -12.74
N ARG A 100 6.43 0.02 -11.99
CA ARG A 100 7.27 -0.15 -10.81
C ARG A 100 6.41 -0.82 -9.73
N LEU A 101 6.72 -2.07 -9.43
CA LEU A 101 6.01 -2.85 -8.41
C LEU A 101 6.98 -3.34 -7.32
N PRO A 102 6.52 -3.50 -6.06
CA PRO A 102 7.31 -4.10 -5.00
C PRO A 102 7.89 -5.46 -5.39
N CYS A 103 9.07 -5.81 -4.84
CA CYS A 103 9.60 -7.16 -5.04
C CYS A 103 8.95 -8.14 -4.06
N ARG A 104 9.07 -9.44 -4.36
CA ARG A 104 8.55 -10.51 -3.50
C ARG A 104 8.98 -10.36 -2.04
N SER A 105 10.26 -10.09 -1.78
CA SER A 105 10.76 -9.90 -0.40
C SER A 105 10.15 -8.68 0.29
N THR A 106 9.80 -7.62 -0.46
CA THR A 106 9.07 -6.48 0.09
C THR A 106 7.65 -6.89 0.46
N LEU A 107 6.94 -7.58 -0.43
CA LEU A 107 5.59 -8.07 -0.14
C LEU A 107 5.57 -8.98 1.09
N GLU A 108 6.48 -9.95 1.17
CA GLU A 108 6.60 -10.86 2.31
C GLU A 108 6.89 -10.11 3.62
N ARG A 109 7.76 -9.09 3.60
CA ARG A 109 8.03 -8.25 4.78
C ARG A 109 6.79 -7.51 5.27
N PHE A 110 5.95 -7.02 4.36
CA PHE A 110 4.73 -6.28 4.70
C PHE A 110 3.58 -7.18 5.14
N MET A 111 3.47 -8.40 4.58
CA MET A 111 2.49 -9.39 5.04
C MET A 111 2.82 -9.94 6.43
N GLY A 112 4.11 -9.88 6.82
CA GLY A 112 4.59 -10.44 8.07
C GLY A 112 4.56 -11.96 8.08
N SER A 113 5.07 -12.54 9.16
CA SER A 113 4.89 -13.98 9.42
C SER A 113 3.48 -14.16 9.98
N SER A 114 2.58 -14.79 9.24
CA SER A 114 1.37 -15.35 9.85
C SER A 114 1.83 -16.34 10.94
N ARG A 115 1.14 -16.40 12.08
CA ARG A 115 1.44 -17.38 13.16
C ARG A 115 0.87 -18.77 12.87
N GLY A 116 0.17 -18.92 11.74
CA GLY A 116 -0.37 -20.19 11.24
C GLY A 116 -1.09 -20.97 12.34
N GLU A 117 -1.86 -20.24 13.14
CA GLU A 117 -2.67 -20.78 14.20
C GLU A 117 -3.75 -21.68 13.58
N VAL A 118 -3.96 -22.84 14.19
CA VAL A 118 -4.97 -23.79 13.75
C VAL A 118 -6.31 -23.41 14.37
N GLY A 119 -7.36 -23.34 13.54
CA GLY A 119 -8.72 -22.99 13.96
C GLY A 119 -9.13 -21.58 13.56
N VAL A 120 -10.22 -21.09 14.16
CA VAL A 120 -10.74 -19.74 13.88
C VAL A 120 -9.90 -18.69 14.63
N THR A 121 -9.05 -17.99 13.88
CA THR A 121 -8.19 -16.92 14.41
C THR A 121 -9.00 -15.72 14.90
N ASP A 122 -8.46 -14.97 15.85
CA ASP A 122 -9.14 -13.78 16.38
C ASP A 122 -9.32 -12.69 15.32
N LEU A 123 -8.42 -12.62 14.33
CA LEU A 123 -8.58 -11.73 13.17
C LEU A 123 -9.85 -12.10 12.36
N VAL A 124 -10.08 -13.40 12.13
CA VAL A 124 -11.29 -13.86 11.44
C VAL A 124 -12.53 -13.56 12.27
N LYS A 125 -12.49 -13.78 13.60
CA LYS A 125 -13.61 -13.43 14.49
C LYS A 125 -13.93 -11.94 14.42
N GLN A 126 -12.92 -11.07 14.55
CA GLN A 126 -13.09 -9.62 14.48
C GLN A 126 -13.71 -9.19 13.15
N ARG A 127 -13.27 -9.80 12.04
CA ARG A 127 -13.84 -9.55 10.71
C ARG A 127 -15.30 -9.99 10.63
N LEU A 128 -15.63 -11.19 11.12
CA LEU A 128 -17.01 -11.67 11.17
C LEU A 128 -17.90 -10.77 12.03
N PHE A 129 -17.40 -10.27 13.17
CA PHE A 129 -18.14 -9.30 13.99
C PHE A 129 -18.36 -7.97 13.27
N ALA A 130 -17.36 -7.46 12.54
CA ALA A 130 -17.51 -6.25 11.73
C ALA A 130 -18.52 -6.44 10.59
N GLU A 131 -18.53 -7.61 9.95
CA GLU A 131 -19.53 -7.95 8.94
C GLU A 131 -20.93 -8.04 9.58
N LEU A 132 -21.07 -8.70 10.73
CA LEU A 132 -22.34 -8.81 11.45
C LEU A 132 -22.94 -7.44 11.83
N THR A 133 -22.11 -6.50 12.29
CA THR A 133 -22.56 -5.15 12.68
C THR A 133 -22.93 -4.28 11.47
N SER A 134 -22.29 -4.50 10.32
CA SER A 134 -22.62 -3.76 9.09
C SER A 134 -23.99 -4.13 8.50
N HIS A 135 -24.50 -5.32 8.85
CA HIS A 135 -25.76 -5.84 8.34
C HIS A 135 -26.94 -5.42 9.24
N THR A 136 -27.87 -4.65 8.66
CA THR A 136 -29.04 -4.08 9.38
C THR A 136 -30.20 -5.06 9.51
N THR A 137 -30.40 -5.96 8.55
CA THR A 137 -31.52 -6.91 8.52
C THR A 137 -31.17 -8.23 9.18
N SER A 138 -32.06 -8.77 10.03
CA SER A 138 -31.84 -10.06 10.74
C SER A 138 -31.55 -11.24 9.80
N GLN A 139 -32.23 -11.32 8.66
CA GLN A 139 -32.04 -12.38 7.67
C GLN A 139 -30.62 -12.41 7.09
N SER A 140 -30.02 -11.23 6.95
CA SER A 140 -28.66 -11.06 6.42
C SER A 140 -27.57 -11.44 7.42
N ARG A 141 -27.94 -11.73 8.68
CA ARG A 141 -27.05 -12.24 9.74
C ARG A 141 -27.04 -13.76 9.84
N THR A 142 -27.92 -14.45 9.11
CA THR A 142 -27.99 -15.91 9.09
C THR A 142 -27.10 -16.43 7.96
N CYS A 143 -26.19 -17.37 8.28
CA CYS A 143 -25.36 -18.03 7.28
C CYS A 143 -25.33 -19.55 7.50
N SER A 144 -25.10 -20.30 6.43
CA SER A 144 -24.85 -21.74 6.49
C SER A 144 -23.35 -21.98 6.54
N LEU A 145 -22.90 -22.79 7.50
CA LEU A 145 -21.52 -23.23 7.60
C LEU A 145 -21.41 -24.65 7.03
N ILE A 146 -20.70 -24.78 5.91
CA ILE A 146 -20.41 -26.07 5.27
C ILE A 146 -18.94 -26.40 5.57
N ILE A 147 -18.71 -27.57 6.15
CA ILE A 147 -17.38 -28.06 6.52
C ILE A 147 -17.15 -29.35 5.73
N ASP A 148 -16.02 -29.42 5.03
CA ASP A 148 -15.56 -30.59 4.31
C ASP A 148 -14.08 -30.84 4.61
N GLU A 149 -13.66 -32.10 4.55
CA GLU A 149 -12.29 -32.52 4.83
C GLU A 149 -11.48 -32.70 3.54
N MET A 150 -10.35 -32.00 3.44
CA MET A 150 -9.45 -32.13 2.29
C MET A 150 -8.24 -33.00 2.64
N ARG A 151 -8.01 -34.06 1.85
CA ARG A 151 -6.79 -34.88 1.98
C ARG A 151 -5.57 -34.09 1.51
N VAL A 152 -4.67 -33.79 2.43
CA VAL A 152 -3.37 -33.13 2.15
C VAL A 152 -2.24 -34.15 2.28
N LYS A 153 -1.19 -34.02 1.45
CA LYS A 153 0.01 -34.85 1.56
C LYS A 153 0.72 -34.57 2.87
N GLN A 154 0.80 -35.57 3.75
CA GLN A 154 1.51 -35.46 5.02
C GLN A 154 3.01 -35.27 4.79
N ARG A 155 3.54 -34.14 5.28
CA ARG A 155 4.96 -33.80 5.26
C ARG A 155 5.27 -33.03 6.53
N LEU A 156 6.38 -33.38 7.19
CA LEU A 156 6.93 -32.57 8.27
C LEU A 156 7.76 -31.44 7.65
N LEU A 157 7.38 -30.20 7.90
CA LEU A 157 8.03 -29.00 7.37
C LEU A 157 8.57 -28.17 8.51
N TYR A 158 9.84 -27.78 8.46
CA TYR A 158 10.42 -26.85 9.42
C TYR A 158 10.19 -25.41 8.94
N GLU A 159 9.51 -24.59 9.76
CA GLU A 159 9.30 -23.18 9.51
C GLU A 159 10.26 -22.33 10.35
N LYS A 160 11.33 -21.85 9.70
CA LYS A 160 12.41 -21.08 10.35
C LYS A 160 11.91 -19.81 11.07
N GLN A 161 10.86 -19.17 10.57
CA GLN A 161 10.35 -17.92 11.18
C GLN A 161 9.71 -18.15 12.55
N ARG A 162 9.16 -19.35 12.78
CA ARG A 162 8.54 -19.74 14.05
C ARG A 162 9.38 -20.69 14.88
N ASP A 163 10.52 -21.13 14.34
CA ASP A 163 11.37 -22.17 14.92
C ASP A 163 10.52 -23.41 15.32
N ALA A 164 9.69 -23.87 14.39
CA ALA A 164 8.70 -24.90 14.65
C ALA A 164 8.57 -25.89 13.49
N PHE A 165 8.28 -27.15 13.83
CA PHE A 165 7.91 -28.16 12.85
C PHE A 165 6.38 -28.18 12.66
N ILE A 166 5.94 -28.08 11.41
CA ILE A 166 4.55 -28.14 10.96
C ILE A 166 4.29 -29.52 10.36
N GLY A 167 3.17 -30.15 10.70
CA GLY A 167 2.73 -31.41 10.08
C GLY A 167 2.61 -32.61 11.02
N SER A 168 3.01 -32.48 12.28
CA SER A 168 2.72 -33.45 13.35
C SER A 168 1.42 -33.08 14.07
N LEU A 169 0.29 -33.11 13.36
CA LEU A 169 -1.03 -32.88 13.98
C LEU A 169 -1.80 -34.20 14.00
N THR A 170 -2.10 -34.67 15.21
CA THR A 170 -3.02 -35.79 15.45
C THR A 170 -4.44 -35.34 15.07
N PRO A 171 -5.19 -36.09 14.25
CA PRO A 171 -6.48 -35.67 13.69
C PRO A 171 -7.64 -35.39 14.68
N GLY A 172 -7.41 -35.38 16.00
CA GLY A 172 -8.47 -35.28 17.02
C GLY A 172 -8.74 -33.89 17.61
N SER A 173 -8.04 -32.82 17.20
CA SER A 173 -8.12 -31.52 17.91
C SER A 173 -9.17 -30.53 17.40
N LEU A 174 -9.81 -30.79 16.25
CA LEU A 174 -10.82 -29.89 15.67
C LEU A 174 -12.20 -30.04 16.35
N THR A 175 -12.48 -31.18 16.99
CA THR A 175 -13.78 -31.48 17.61
C THR A 175 -13.92 -30.99 19.05
N LEU A 176 -12.83 -30.78 19.79
CA LEU A 176 -12.92 -30.50 21.24
C LEU A 176 -12.91 -29.01 21.65
N ARG A 177 -12.47 -28.08 20.79
CA ARG A 177 -12.46 -26.64 21.14
C ARG A 177 -13.74 -25.88 20.78
N ALA A 178 -14.59 -26.43 19.91
CA ALA A 178 -15.88 -25.83 19.60
C ALA A 178 -16.90 -25.97 20.76
N MET A 179 -16.76 -27.00 21.60
CA MET A 179 -17.72 -27.26 22.69
C MET A 179 -17.42 -26.49 23.99
N SER A 180 -16.20 -26.00 24.20
CA SER A 180 -15.84 -25.26 25.42
C SER A 180 -16.14 -23.76 25.38
N ALA A 181 -16.65 -23.25 24.26
CA ALA A 181 -16.98 -21.82 24.08
C ALA A 181 -18.48 -21.51 24.18
N TRP A 182 -19.31 -22.51 24.52
CA TRP A 182 -20.77 -22.40 24.67
C TRP A 182 -21.23 -22.66 26.13
N SER A 183 -20.33 -22.51 27.08
CA SER A 183 -20.60 -22.56 28.52
C SER A 183 -19.84 -21.44 29.22
N GLY A 184 -20.36 -20.22 29.08
CA GLY A 184 -19.92 -19.00 29.75
C GLY A 184 -20.85 -17.86 29.42
#